data_AF-A0A956AZ12-F1
#
_entry.id   AF-A0A956AZ12-F1
#
_cell.length_a   1.000
_cell.length_b   1.000
_cell.length_c   1.000
_cell.angle_alpha   90.00
_cell.angle_beta   90.00
_cell.angle_gamma   90.00
#
_symmetry.space_group_name_H-M   'P 1'
#
loop_
_entity.id
_entity.type
_entity.pdbx_description
1 polymer ?
#
loop_
_entity_poly.entity_id
_entity_poly.type
_entity_poly.pdbx_seq_one_letter_code
_entity_poly.pdbx_strand_id
1 'polypeptide(L)'
;SDDDGLPDGAELHEHRTNPLMPDSDGDGLWDGAELGLTAEDVGPDTDLEKFQGSEFPEWTSSPNRADTDGDGLRDPDELAWGTDPKVADSDGDHVSDGREVARRMNPTEADAHLDGSGCSATPSADSAPSGLWLLVLGFLGLRRRRR
;
A
#
# COMPACT_ATOMS: atom_id res chain seq x y z
N SER A 1 11.16 18.14 -25.62
CA SER A 1 11.18 18.45 -24.20
C SER A 1 10.12 19.45 -23.86
N ASP A 2 9.30 19.05 -22.91
CA ASP A 2 8.17 19.70 -22.25
C ASP A 2 8.49 20.15 -20.82
N ASP A 3 9.77 20.10 -20.45
CA ASP A 3 10.31 20.53 -19.16
C ASP A 3 9.81 19.69 -17.96
N ASP A 4 9.38 18.45 -18.17
CA ASP A 4 8.89 17.53 -17.13
C ASP A 4 10.01 16.87 -16.28
N GLY A 5 11.27 17.15 -16.61
CA GLY A 5 12.46 16.60 -15.95
C GLY A 5 13.04 15.34 -16.60
N LEU A 6 12.38 14.78 -17.61
CA LEU A 6 12.87 13.66 -18.38
C LEU A 6 13.53 14.11 -19.69
N PRO A 7 14.64 13.46 -20.09
CA PRO A 7 15.22 13.71 -21.40
C PRO A 7 14.40 12.97 -22.48
N ASP A 8 14.11 13.65 -23.60
CA ASP A 8 13.35 13.12 -24.75
C ASP A 8 13.75 11.70 -25.19
N GLY A 9 15.03 11.34 -25.04
CA GLY A 9 15.55 10.01 -25.35
C GLY A 9 15.05 8.92 -24.39
N ALA A 10 15.03 9.18 -23.08
CA ALA A 10 14.56 8.24 -22.07
C ALA A 10 13.04 8.05 -22.15
N GLU A 11 12.31 9.14 -22.40
CA GLU A 11 10.87 9.11 -22.61
C GLU A 11 10.46 8.15 -23.74
N LEU A 12 11.10 8.24 -24.91
CA LEU A 12 10.75 7.37 -26.04
C LEU A 12 11.19 5.91 -25.89
N HIS A 13 12.34 5.66 -25.26
CA HIS A 13 12.98 4.34 -25.28
C HIS A 13 12.78 3.54 -23.98
N GLU A 14 12.63 4.22 -22.85
CA GLU A 14 12.59 3.63 -21.51
C GLU A 14 11.19 3.73 -20.91
N HIS A 15 10.64 4.94 -20.84
CA HIS A 15 9.37 5.20 -20.15
C HIS A 15 8.15 5.07 -21.07
N ARG A 16 8.33 5.19 -22.38
CA ARG A 16 7.28 5.23 -23.42
C ARG A 16 6.28 6.38 -23.27
N THR A 17 6.71 7.46 -22.64
CA THR A 17 5.99 8.73 -22.50
C THR A 17 6.18 9.60 -23.74
N ASN A 18 5.53 10.77 -23.76
CA ASN A 18 5.55 11.69 -24.88
C ASN A 18 6.43 12.92 -24.57
N PRO A 19 7.58 13.12 -25.25
CA PRO A 19 8.48 14.27 -25.04
C PRO A 19 7.91 15.67 -25.32
N LEU A 20 6.69 15.65 -25.86
CA LEU A 20 5.78 16.72 -26.22
C LEU A 20 4.89 17.24 -25.08
N MET A 21 4.69 16.41 -24.06
CA MET A 21 3.56 16.47 -23.15
C MET A 21 3.99 16.01 -21.75
N PRO A 22 4.04 16.94 -20.78
CA PRO A 22 4.67 16.67 -19.49
C PRO A 22 3.89 15.69 -18.59
N ASP A 23 2.66 15.35 -18.97
CA ASP A 23 1.73 14.46 -18.27
C ASP A 23 1.11 13.57 -19.36
N SER A 24 1.70 12.39 -19.57
CA SER A 24 1.42 11.55 -20.74
C SER A 24 0.10 10.78 -20.66
N ASP A 25 -0.37 10.45 -19.46
CA ASP A 25 -1.65 9.78 -19.25
C ASP A 25 -2.81 10.72 -18.86
N GLY A 26 -2.51 11.97 -18.56
CA GLY A 26 -3.47 13.04 -18.34
C GLY A 26 -4.15 12.98 -16.97
N ASP A 27 -3.51 12.39 -15.96
CA ASP A 27 -4.09 12.26 -14.63
C ASP A 27 -3.85 13.48 -13.72
N GLY A 28 -2.87 14.31 -14.09
CA GLY A 28 -2.47 15.53 -13.38
C GLY A 28 -1.10 15.46 -12.68
N LEU A 29 -0.41 14.32 -12.70
CA LEU A 29 1.00 14.19 -12.33
C LEU A 29 1.88 14.30 -13.58
N TRP A 30 3.08 14.85 -13.40
CA TRP A 30 4.02 14.96 -14.51
C TRP A 30 4.86 13.69 -14.60
N ASP A 31 5.23 13.27 -15.81
CA ASP A 31 5.89 11.99 -16.04
C ASP A 31 7.18 11.85 -15.20
N GLY A 32 7.95 12.95 -15.07
CA GLY A 32 9.10 13.00 -14.17
C GLY A 32 8.75 12.97 -12.68
N ALA A 33 7.65 13.61 -12.26
CA ALA A 33 7.19 13.59 -10.87
C ALA A 33 6.76 12.18 -10.42
N GLU A 34 6.11 11.44 -11.31
CA GLU A 34 5.71 10.06 -11.09
C GLU A 34 6.90 9.11 -10.95
N LEU A 35 8.03 9.44 -11.56
CA LEU A 35 9.30 8.72 -11.39
C LEU A 35 10.08 9.18 -10.15
N GLY A 36 9.50 10.05 -9.33
CA GLY A 36 10.10 10.55 -8.10
C GLY A 36 11.16 11.63 -8.33
N LEU A 37 11.22 12.24 -9.52
CA LEU A 37 12.20 13.29 -9.79
C LEU A 37 11.89 14.57 -9.03
N THR A 38 12.92 15.14 -8.42
CA THR A 38 12.88 16.44 -7.77
C THR A 38 13.71 17.46 -8.54
N ALA A 39 13.63 18.73 -8.15
CA ALA A 39 14.41 19.80 -8.77
C ALA A 39 15.93 19.61 -8.65
N GLU A 40 16.37 18.70 -7.78
CA GLU A 40 17.76 18.35 -7.53
C GLU A 40 18.28 17.27 -8.50
N ASP A 41 17.37 16.49 -9.08
CA ASP A 41 17.67 15.38 -9.98
C ASP A 41 17.71 15.80 -11.46
N VAL A 42 17.04 16.90 -11.80
CA VAL A 42 16.90 17.35 -13.18
C VAL A 42 18.13 18.11 -13.70
N GLY A 43 18.37 17.98 -15.01
CA GLY A 43 19.51 18.60 -15.68
C GLY A 43 19.34 20.12 -15.91
N PRO A 44 20.40 20.81 -16.36
CA PRO A 44 20.36 22.24 -16.67
C PRO A 44 19.45 22.59 -17.86
N ASP A 45 19.00 21.59 -18.60
CA ASP A 45 18.12 21.75 -19.75
C ASP A 45 16.64 21.88 -19.32
N THR A 46 16.29 21.55 -18.08
CA THR A 46 14.93 21.65 -17.53
C THR A 46 14.68 23.04 -16.95
N ASP A 47 13.59 23.68 -17.38
CA ASP A 47 13.15 24.96 -16.82
C ASP A 47 12.52 24.79 -15.42
N LEU A 48 13.32 25.03 -14.37
CA LEU A 48 12.91 24.93 -12.97
C LEU A 48 11.77 25.87 -12.56
N GLU A 49 11.49 26.94 -13.31
CA GLU A 49 10.35 27.81 -13.01
C GLU A 49 9.02 27.16 -13.42
N LYS A 50 9.06 26.21 -14.37
CA LYS A 50 7.88 25.44 -14.81
C LYS A 50 7.81 24.05 -14.21
N PHE A 51 8.97 23.44 -13.95
CA PHE A 51 9.10 22.07 -13.48
C PHE A 51 8.25 21.81 -12.23
N GLN A 52 7.38 20.80 -12.33
CA GLN A 52 6.60 20.27 -11.22
C GLN A 52 7.16 18.90 -10.87
N GLY A 53 8.01 18.85 -9.84
CA GLY A 53 8.60 17.61 -9.35
C GLY A 53 7.70 16.86 -8.38
N SER A 54 8.17 15.69 -7.96
CA SER A 54 7.52 14.86 -6.97
C SER A 54 7.50 15.53 -5.58
N GLU A 55 6.34 15.53 -4.93
CA GLU A 55 6.22 15.86 -3.50
C GLU A 55 6.64 14.69 -2.60
N PHE A 56 6.58 13.47 -3.13
CA PHE A 56 6.84 12.21 -2.43
C PHE A 56 7.81 11.35 -3.24
N PRO A 57 9.13 11.64 -3.23
CA PRO A 57 10.10 10.93 -4.08
C PRO A 57 10.23 9.42 -3.77
N GLU A 58 9.72 8.98 -2.61
CA GLU A 58 9.67 7.57 -2.23
C GLU A 58 8.50 6.82 -2.90
N TRP A 59 7.46 7.54 -3.33
CA TRP A 59 6.29 6.99 -3.99
C TRP A 59 6.39 7.28 -5.48
N THR A 60 6.29 6.22 -6.27
CA THR A 60 6.44 6.28 -7.72
C THR A 60 5.22 5.65 -8.36
N SER A 61 4.82 6.17 -9.50
CA SER A 61 3.72 5.67 -10.31
C SER A 61 4.17 5.42 -11.75
N SER A 62 3.25 4.98 -12.58
CA SER A 62 3.49 4.67 -13.99
C SER A 62 3.02 5.84 -14.86
N PRO A 63 3.92 6.57 -15.55
CA PRO A 63 3.55 7.79 -16.27
C PRO A 63 2.78 7.59 -17.58
N ASN A 64 2.21 6.40 -17.76
CA ASN A 64 1.34 6.08 -18.90
C ASN A 64 0.05 5.42 -18.43
N ARG A 65 -0.24 5.48 -17.13
CA ARG A 65 -1.38 4.86 -16.48
C ARG A 65 -1.81 5.73 -15.30
N ALA A 66 -2.87 6.48 -15.53
CA ALA A 66 -3.58 7.32 -14.56
C ALA A 66 -4.06 6.63 -13.26
N ASP A 67 -3.88 5.32 -13.15
CA ASP A 67 -4.23 4.43 -12.04
C ASP A 67 -3.26 3.24 -12.18
N THR A 68 -2.16 3.35 -11.46
CA THR A 68 -0.96 2.51 -11.63
C THR A 68 -1.21 1.08 -11.17
N ASP A 69 -1.91 0.88 -10.06
CA ASP A 69 -2.24 -0.45 -9.56
C ASP A 69 -3.58 -1.00 -10.08
N GLY A 70 -4.44 -0.13 -10.60
CA GLY A 70 -5.73 -0.47 -11.21
C GLY A 70 -6.85 -0.68 -10.19
N ASP A 71 -6.79 -0.08 -9.01
CA ASP A 71 -7.73 -0.31 -7.92
C ASP A 71 -8.98 0.60 -7.98
N GLY A 72 -8.95 1.60 -8.86
CA GLY A 72 -10.02 2.57 -9.09
C GLY A 72 -9.84 3.93 -8.39
N LEU A 73 -8.75 4.14 -7.66
CA LEU A 73 -8.22 5.43 -7.25
C LEU A 73 -7.13 5.84 -8.25
N ARG A 74 -6.97 7.15 -8.50
CA ARG A 74 -5.93 7.64 -9.42
C ARG A 74 -4.70 8.00 -8.62
N ASP A 75 -3.53 7.86 -9.22
CA ASP A 75 -2.23 8.13 -8.58
C ASP A 75 -2.17 9.48 -7.83
N PRO A 76 -2.62 10.63 -8.39
CA PRO A 76 -2.65 11.90 -7.63
C PRO A 76 -3.65 11.90 -6.47
N ASP A 77 -4.76 11.17 -6.60
CA ASP A 77 -5.74 11.03 -5.52
C ASP A 77 -5.18 10.15 -4.40
N GLU A 78 -4.41 9.10 -4.72
CA GLU A 78 -3.70 8.24 -3.76
C GLU A 78 -2.66 9.03 -2.96
N LEU A 79 -1.82 9.82 -3.64
CA LEU A 79 -0.86 10.72 -2.97
C LEU A 79 -1.57 11.67 -1.98
N ALA A 80 -2.78 12.15 -2.33
CA ALA A 80 -3.57 13.02 -1.47
C ALA A 80 -4.17 12.30 -0.25
N TRP A 81 -4.50 11.01 -0.38
CA TRP A 81 -4.96 10.16 0.73
C TRP A 81 -3.80 9.60 1.57
N GLY A 82 -2.58 9.65 1.06
CA GLY A 82 -1.42 9.07 1.73
C GLY A 82 -1.30 7.56 1.51
N THR A 83 -1.73 7.07 0.34
CA THR A 83 -1.59 5.67 -0.10
C THR A 83 -0.49 5.54 -1.15
N ASP A 84 0.04 4.33 -1.34
CA ASP A 84 1.10 4.05 -2.33
C ASP A 84 0.45 3.71 -3.69
N PRO A 85 0.70 4.48 -4.77
CA PRO A 85 0.07 4.27 -6.08
C PRO A 85 0.30 2.91 -6.75
N LYS A 86 1.19 2.09 -6.16
CA LYS A 86 1.51 0.74 -6.64
C LYS A 86 0.86 -0.35 -5.82
N VAL A 87 0.07 0.01 -4.79
CA VAL A 87 -0.47 -0.91 -3.81
C VAL A 87 -1.98 -0.70 -3.67
N ALA A 88 -2.72 -1.60 -4.32
CA ALA A 88 -4.17 -1.55 -4.40
C ALA A 88 -4.93 -1.78 -3.08
N ASP A 89 -4.26 -1.86 -1.94
CA ASP A 89 -4.80 -2.11 -0.60
C ASP A 89 -3.69 -1.73 0.39
N SER A 90 -3.64 -0.45 0.74
CA SER A 90 -2.52 0.16 1.46
C SER A 90 -2.45 -0.28 2.93
N ASP A 91 -3.58 -0.56 3.55
CA ASP A 91 -3.65 -1.00 4.95
C ASP A 91 -3.67 -2.53 5.13
N GLY A 92 -3.90 -3.28 4.04
CA GLY A 92 -3.87 -4.73 3.98
C GLY A 92 -5.10 -5.41 4.56
N ASP A 93 -6.25 -4.75 4.57
CA ASP A 93 -7.50 -5.28 5.14
C ASP A 93 -8.38 -6.05 4.12
N HIS A 94 -7.90 -6.18 2.88
CA HIS A 94 -8.55 -6.78 1.70
C HIS A 94 -9.64 -5.92 1.06
N VAL A 95 -9.67 -4.62 1.36
CA VAL A 95 -10.43 -3.60 0.65
C VAL A 95 -9.45 -2.69 -0.07
N SER A 96 -9.76 -2.42 -1.34
CA SER A 96 -8.89 -1.55 -2.11
C SER A 96 -9.12 -0.09 -1.78
N ASP A 97 -8.07 0.70 -1.82
CA ASP A 97 -8.07 2.13 -1.49
C ASP A 97 -9.17 2.86 -2.28
N GLY A 98 -9.26 2.61 -3.59
CA GLY A 98 -10.32 3.14 -4.46
C GLY A 98 -11.73 2.72 -4.05
N ARG A 99 -11.90 1.50 -3.53
CA ARG A 99 -13.19 1.01 -3.02
C ARG A 99 -13.55 1.64 -1.67
N GLU A 100 -12.56 1.92 -0.85
CA GLU A 100 -12.72 2.59 0.44
C GLU A 100 -13.13 4.05 0.25
N VAL A 101 -12.39 4.80 -0.58
CA VAL A 101 -12.74 6.19 -0.93
C VAL A 101 -14.15 6.27 -1.53
N ALA A 102 -14.51 5.35 -2.43
CA ALA A 102 -15.86 5.28 -3.00
C ALA A 102 -16.95 5.04 -1.95
N ARG A 103 -16.63 4.34 -0.85
CA ARG A 103 -17.52 4.08 0.29
C ARG A 103 -17.41 5.12 1.40
N ARG A 104 -16.54 6.13 1.25
CA ARG A 104 -16.22 7.14 2.28
C ARG A 104 -15.58 6.55 3.53
N MET A 105 -14.81 5.48 3.33
CA MET A 105 -13.94 4.87 4.34
C MET A 105 -12.53 5.46 4.20
N ASN A 106 -11.61 5.11 5.11
CA ASN A 106 -10.26 5.64 5.09
C ASN A 106 -9.27 4.57 4.60
N PRO A 107 -8.63 4.75 3.42
CA PRO A 107 -7.68 3.79 2.83
C PRO A 107 -6.43 3.43 3.65
N THR A 108 -6.20 4.15 4.74
CA THR A 108 -5.00 4.01 5.57
C THR A 108 -5.30 3.34 6.91
N GLU A 109 -6.55 2.95 7.14
CA GLU A 109 -7.04 2.43 8.42
C GLU A 109 -7.86 1.17 8.20
N ALA A 110 -7.32 0.03 8.64
CA ALA A 110 -7.95 -1.27 8.47
C ALA A 110 -9.35 -1.34 9.12
N ASP A 111 -10.38 -0.98 8.36
CA ASP A 111 -11.75 -0.73 8.80
C ASP A 111 -12.80 -1.55 8.04
N ALA A 112 -12.38 -2.41 7.10
CA ALA A 112 -13.20 -3.39 6.37
C ALA A 112 -14.09 -4.23 7.28
N HIS A 113 -13.73 -4.32 8.55
CA HIS A 113 -14.44 -5.05 9.58
C HIS A 113 -15.65 -4.31 10.20
N LEU A 114 -15.80 -3.01 9.94
CA LEU A 114 -16.75 -2.14 10.66
C LEU A 114 -18.09 -1.98 9.93
N ASP A 115 -18.43 -2.87 8.98
CA ASP A 115 -19.74 -2.93 8.35
C ASP A 115 -20.80 -3.69 9.18
N GLY A 116 -20.63 -3.78 10.50
CA GLY A 116 -21.59 -4.47 11.38
C GLY A 116 -21.70 -5.98 11.12
N SER A 117 -20.91 -6.56 10.22
CA SER A 117 -20.68 -7.99 10.13
C SER A 117 -19.39 -8.30 10.87
N GLY A 118 -19.53 -8.57 12.17
CA GLY A 118 -18.45 -9.12 12.98
C GLY A 118 -18.00 -10.50 12.46
N CYS A 119 -17.18 -10.55 11.41
CA CYS A 119 -16.06 -11.48 11.29
C CYS A 119 -15.09 -11.37 12.49
N SER A 120 -15.58 -11.69 13.68
CA SER A 120 -14.73 -11.99 14.81
C SER A 120 -13.70 -13.02 14.36
N ALA A 121 -12.45 -12.60 14.14
CA ALA A 121 -11.32 -13.48 14.31
C ALA A 121 -11.14 -13.73 15.81
N THR A 122 -12.18 -14.28 16.44
CA THR A 122 -12.03 -14.96 17.72
C THR A 122 -11.49 -16.35 17.39
N PRO A 123 -10.29 -16.73 17.84
CA PRO A 123 -10.13 -18.08 18.32
C PRO A 123 -10.91 -18.18 19.64
N SER A 124 -12.20 -18.46 19.58
CA SER A 124 -12.99 -18.86 20.76
C SER A 124 -13.59 -20.23 20.44
N ALA A 125 -12.89 -21.30 20.77
CA ALA A 125 -12.87 -21.96 22.08
C ALA A 125 -14.05 -22.93 22.24
N ASP A 126 -13.86 -24.16 21.76
CA ASP A 126 -14.52 -25.38 22.23
C ASP A 126 -13.41 -26.45 22.33
N SER A 127 -12.80 -26.71 23.47
CA SER A 127 -13.41 -27.60 24.46
C SER A 127 -12.55 -27.58 25.74
N ALA A 128 -13.04 -26.95 26.80
CA ALA A 128 -12.60 -27.26 28.15
C ALA A 128 -13.80 -27.82 28.92
N PRO A 129 -13.87 -29.13 29.22
CA PRO A 129 -14.79 -29.60 30.23
C PRO A 129 -14.18 -29.38 31.62
N SER A 130 -14.94 -28.60 32.37
CA SER A 130 -14.91 -28.34 33.81
C SER A 130 -14.63 -29.60 34.63
N GLY A 131 -13.64 -29.54 35.53
CA GLY A 131 -13.31 -30.67 36.41
C GLY A 131 -12.45 -30.29 37.62
N LEU A 132 -13.00 -29.44 38.49
CA LEU A 132 -12.46 -29.16 39.82
C LEU A 132 -12.87 -30.29 40.78
N TRP A 133 -12.02 -31.29 41.10
CA TRP A 133 -12.17 -32.12 42.32
C TRP A 133 -10.86 -32.81 42.77
N LEU A 134 -10.46 -32.50 44.02
CA LEU A 134 -9.86 -33.37 45.05
C LEU A 134 -8.41 -33.90 44.95
N LEU A 135 -7.60 -33.36 45.88
CA LEU A 135 -6.57 -34.05 46.66
C LEU A 135 -6.97 -35.49 47.04
N VAL A 136 -6.14 -36.48 46.70
CA VAL A 136 -6.05 -37.75 47.44
C VAL A 136 -4.58 -38.15 47.61
N LEU A 137 -4.13 -38.05 48.86
CA LEU A 137 -3.01 -38.78 49.44
C LEU A 137 -3.27 -40.29 49.38
N GLY A 138 -2.27 -41.12 49.01
CA GLY A 138 -2.46 -42.57 49.10
C GLY A 138 -1.28 -43.44 48.69
N PHE A 139 -0.45 -43.77 49.69
CA PHE A 139 0.55 -44.83 49.69
C PHE A 139 0.03 -46.20 49.21
N LEU A 140 0.83 -46.92 48.40
CA LEU A 140 1.16 -48.36 48.50
C LEU A 140 2.12 -48.70 47.34
N GLY A 141 3.33 -49.25 47.48
CA GLY A 141 3.84 -50.18 48.48
C GLY A 141 4.11 -51.54 47.79
N LEU A 142 5.38 -51.90 47.62
CA LEU A 142 6.03 -53.25 47.65
C LEU A 142 7.39 -53.12 46.92
N ARG A 143 8.58 -53.03 47.57
CA ARG A 143 9.32 -54.06 48.33
C ARG A 143 9.43 -55.37 47.50
N ARG A 144 10.57 -55.87 47.02
CA ARG A 144 11.87 -56.29 47.62
C ARG A 144 12.62 -56.96 46.42
N ARG A 145 13.91 -57.28 46.33
CA ARG A 145 15.00 -57.56 47.28
C ARG A 145 16.29 -57.69 46.44
N ARG A 146 17.40 -57.19 46.97
CA ARG A 146 18.76 -57.49 46.50
C ARG A 146 19.08 -58.99 46.59
N ARG A 147 19.90 -59.48 45.68
CA ARG A 147 21.04 -60.35 46.03
C ARG A 147 22.28 -59.72 45.44
#